data_AF-A0A844EF84-F1
#
_entry.id   AF-A0A844EF84-F1
#
_cell.length_a   1.000
_cell.length_b   1.000
_cell.length_c   1.000
_cell.angle_alpha   90.00
_cell.angle_beta   90.00
_cell.angle_gamma   90.00
#
_symmetry.space_group_name_H-M   'P 1'
#
loop_
_entity.id
_entity.type
_entity.pdbx_description
1 polymer ?
#
loop_
_entity_poly.entity_id
_entity_poly.type
_entity_poly.pdbx_seq_one_letter_code
_entity_poly.pdbx_strand_id
1 'polypeptide(L)'
;MKINQFSYIPTPHDQIITELKATRFLDANNLKLVDPLALFRDLLLKYFSENISATTRVEKLRNLMATENTDANSYTNGGGSVARSAFYNIGLQLLGFLDDLDFTLSDPLGSMAKLGLPTADVPAILSRDQVIDAWYRLLNTRNKYGQLLIDYIAGRGYYHQFCQDSNFKKPLFFNGKAQAVFDTDKLIREVVYVESPLDTDHDGHRDLLKTNIIRPAETADGFKAPVIFTADPYAQGMNEKWSEAYSHNNVRPLKRKQPNSLTYADVAATEPSTDLPKPRDIKGHTRQTGETFTKFWSYSLNDYFLARGFAVVYSSGIGTKDSDGFRTTGTKAETLSATAVIEWLHGDRVAFTNRFDQLAIKAWWSNGNIGMTGRSYLGTLATAAAFT
;
A
#
# COMPACT_ATOMS: atom_id res chain seq x y z
N MET A 1 -23.00 -12.73 3.93
CA MET A 1 -21.94 -11.69 3.96
C MET A 1 -22.32 -10.58 2.99
N LYS A 2 -22.02 -9.31 3.29
CA LYS A 2 -22.15 -8.19 2.34
C LYS A 2 -20.76 -7.62 2.05
N ILE A 3 -20.37 -7.56 0.79
CA ILE A 3 -19.04 -7.10 0.33
C ILE A 3 -19.20 -5.69 -0.22
N ASN A 4 -19.17 -4.72 0.69
CA ASN A 4 -19.30 -3.31 0.31
C ASN A 4 -18.04 -2.81 -0.40
N GLN A 5 -18.23 -1.95 -1.41
CA GLN A 5 -17.14 -1.35 -2.16
C GLN A 5 -17.38 0.15 -2.37
N PHE A 6 -16.50 0.96 -1.78
CA PHE A 6 -16.55 2.42 -1.86
C PHE A 6 -15.46 3.02 -2.75
N SER A 7 -14.50 2.20 -3.19
CA SER A 7 -13.31 2.67 -3.92
C SER A 7 -13.45 2.65 -5.44
N TYR A 8 -14.59 2.20 -5.98
CA TYR A 8 -14.79 2.19 -7.43
C TYR A 8 -15.09 3.60 -7.95
N ILE A 9 -14.33 4.02 -8.95
CA ILE A 9 -14.55 5.30 -9.64
C ILE A 9 -15.35 5.00 -10.92
N PRO A 10 -16.57 5.54 -11.10
CA PRO A 10 -17.29 5.44 -12.37
C PRO A 10 -16.40 5.94 -13.53
N THR A 11 -16.24 5.12 -14.56
CA THR A 11 -15.26 5.35 -15.63
C THR A 11 -15.96 5.23 -16.99
N PRO A 12 -15.86 6.23 -17.89
CA PRO A 12 -16.46 6.16 -19.22
C PRO A 12 -15.73 5.14 -20.11
N HIS A 13 -16.43 4.66 -21.14
CA HIS A 13 -15.98 3.55 -21.99
C HIS A 13 -14.62 3.78 -22.66
N ASP A 14 -14.35 4.99 -23.15
CA ASP A 14 -13.08 5.37 -23.78
C ASP A 14 -11.90 5.30 -22.79
N GLN A 15 -12.13 5.72 -21.55
CA GLN A 15 -11.15 5.59 -20.47
C GLN A 15 -10.98 4.13 -20.04
N ILE A 16 -12.05 3.34 -20.01
CA ILE A 16 -11.98 1.87 -19.77
C ILE A 16 -11.04 1.22 -20.79
N ILE A 17 -11.22 1.49 -22.08
CA ILE A 17 -10.35 0.96 -23.14
C ILE A 17 -8.91 1.39 -22.92
N THR A 18 -8.69 2.67 -22.57
CA THR A 18 -7.35 3.22 -22.33
C THR A 18 -6.64 2.49 -21.19
N GLU A 19 -7.34 2.27 -20.08
CA GLU A 19 -6.77 1.59 -18.91
C GLU A 19 -6.55 0.10 -19.14
N LEU A 20 -7.46 -0.59 -19.84
CA LEU A 20 -7.26 -2.00 -20.22
C LEU A 20 -6.10 -2.19 -21.21
N LYS A 21 -5.84 -1.19 -22.07
CA LYS A 21 -4.63 -1.17 -22.90
C LYS A 21 -3.38 -0.99 -22.06
N ALA A 22 -3.41 -0.10 -21.08
CA ALA A 22 -2.28 0.14 -20.19
C ALA A 22 -1.92 -1.09 -19.35
N THR A 23 -2.91 -1.89 -18.94
CA THR A 23 -2.70 -3.17 -18.24
C THR A 23 -2.39 -4.35 -19.18
N ARG A 24 -2.48 -4.15 -20.50
CA ARG A 24 -2.32 -5.18 -21.56
C ARG A 24 -3.38 -6.29 -21.55
N PHE A 25 -4.51 -6.05 -20.88
CA PHE A 25 -5.71 -6.86 -21.08
C PHE A 25 -6.30 -6.64 -22.47
N LEU A 26 -6.25 -5.41 -22.99
CA LEU A 26 -6.49 -5.12 -24.40
C LEU A 26 -5.16 -4.82 -25.10
N ASP A 27 -4.97 -5.36 -26.29
CA ASP A 27 -3.78 -5.13 -27.11
C ASP A 27 -4.14 -5.06 -28.60
N ALA A 28 -3.14 -4.82 -29.45
CA ALA A 28 -3.35 -4.68 -30.89
C ALA A 28 -3.94 -5.94 -31.56
N ASN A 29 -3.84 -7.11 -30.93
CA ASN A 29 -4.38 -8.36 -31.47
C ASN A 29 -5.85 -8.49 -31.10
N ASN A 30 -6.18 -8.39 -29.82
CA ASN A 30 -7.56 -8.64 -29.38
C ASN A 30 -8.51 -7.47 -29.65
N LEU A 31 -7.99 -6.25 -29.88
CA LEU A 31 -8.82 -5.13 -30.34
C LEU A 31 -9.47 -5.38 -31.70
N LYS A 32 -8.88 -6.23 -32.54
CA LYS A 32 -9.41 -6.62 -33.86
C LYS A 32 -10.53 -7.65 -33.77
N LEU A 33 -10.72 -8.28 -32.60
CA LEU A 33 -11.82 -9.23 -32.38
C LEU A 33 -13.13 -8.44 -32.32
N VAL A 34 -13.90 -8.51 -33.40
CA VAL A 34 -15.25 -7.91 -33.49
C VAL A 34 -16.30 -8.76 -32.79
N ASP A 35 -16.07 -10.06 -32.71
CA ASP A 35 -16.97 -11.03 -32.09
C ASP A 35 -16.88 -10.94 -30.55
N PRO A 36 -18.01 -10.70 -29.84
CA PRO A 36 -18.02 -10.56 -28.39
C PRO A 36 -17.52 -11.82 -27.66
N LEU A 37 -17.89 -13.01 -28.15
CA LEU A 37 -17.53 -14.27 -27.52
C LEU A 37 -16.03 -14.57 -27.69
N ALA A 38 -15.48 -14.29 -28.87
CA ALA A 38 -14.05 -14.40 -29.14
C ALA A 38 -13.23 -13.45 -28.26
N LEU A 39 -13.66 -12.19 -28.10
CA LEU A 39 -13.00 -11.26 -27.19
C LEU A 39 -13.08 -11.72 -25.74
N PHE A 40 -14.25 -12.20 -25.29
CA PHE A 40 -14.40 -12.72 -23.93
C PHE A 40 -13.49 -13.91 -23.67
N ARG A 41 -13.35 -14.83 -24.64
CA ARG A 41 -12.40 -15.94 -24.56
C ARG A 41 -10.96 -15.46 -24.39
N ASP A 42 -10.53 -14.48 -25.19
CA ASP A 42 -9.16 -13.94 -25.12
C ASP A 42 -8.88 -13.32 -23.75
N LEU A 43 -9.82 -12.54 -23.20
CA LEU A 43 -9.71 -11.94 -21.86
C LEU A 43 -9.59 -13.01 -20.76
N LEU A 44 -10.36 -14.09 -20.86
CA LEU A 44 -10.27 -15.24 -19.95
C LEU A 44 -8.92 -15.97 -20.05
N LEU A 45 -8.37 -16.13 -21.26
CA LEU A 45 -7.04 -16.73 -21.43
C LEU A 45 -5.94 -15.80 -20.88
N LYS A 46 -6.07 -14.49 -21.03
CA LYS A 46 -5.16 -13.49 -20.44
C LYS A 46 -5.21 -13.49 -18.90
N TYR A 47 -6.39 -13.71 -18.31
CA TYR A 47 -6.54 -13.86 -16.86
C TYR A 47 -5.64 -14.98 -16.31
N PHE A 48 -5.49 -16.09 -17.04
CA PHE A 48 -4.64 -17.23 -16.68
C PHE A 48 -3.21 -17.16 -17.21
N SER A 49 -2.72 -15.96 -17.55
CA SER A 49 -1.41 -15.78 -18.23
C SER A 49 -0.19 -16.20 -17.40
N GLU A 50 -0.33 -16.36 -16.08
CA GLU A 50 0.71 -16.95 -15.22
C GLU A 50 1.02 -18.41 -15.59
N ASN A 51 0.08 -19.10 -16.26
CA ASN A 51 0.32 -20.42 -16.84
C ASN A 51 0.98 -20.23 -18.20
N ILE A 52 2.22 -20.70 -18.37
CA ILE A 52 3.01 -20.47 -19.59
C ILE A 52 2.36 -21.12 -20.83
N SER A 53 1.86 -22.35 -20.69
CA SER A 53 1.29 -23.10 -21.82
C SER A 53 -0.14 -22.64 -22.15
N ALA A 54 -0.40 -22.42 -23.45
CA ALA A 54 -1.74 -22.14 -23.96
C ALA A 54 -2.73 -23.28 -23.65
N THR A 55 -2.29 -24.55 -23.69
CA THR A 55 -3.16 -25.69 -23.37
C THR A 55 -3.54 -25.71 -21.90
N THR A 56 -2.62 -25.36 -20.99
CA THR A 56 -2.92 -25.23 -19.56
C THR A 56 -3.90 -24.09 -19.29
N ARG A 57 -3.80 -22.96 -20.00
CA ARG A 57 -4.80 -21.88 -19.89
C ARG A 57 -6.19 -22.35 -20.31
N VAL A 58 -6.28 -23.10 -21.41
CA VAL A 58 -7.53 -23.72 -21.87
C VAL A 58 -8.07 -24.74 -20.87
N GLU A 59 -7.20 -25.55 -20.26
CA GLU A 59 -7.57 -26.46 -19.17
C GLU A 59 -8.18 -25.70 -17.99
N LYS A 60 -7.61 -24.55 -17.58
CA LYS A 60 -8.20 -23.71 -16.53
C LYS A 60 -9.60 -23.20 -16.88
N LEU A 61 -9.87 -22.89 -18.15
CA LEU A 61 -11.21 -22.52 -18.60
C LEU A 61 -12.22 -23.67 -18.52
N ARG A 62 -11.79 -24.92 -18.79
CA ARG A 62 -12.65 -26.10 -18.67
C ARG A 62 -13.11 -26.37 -17.23
N ASN A 63 -12.39 -25.84 -16.25
CA ASN A 63 -12.72 -25.98 -14.84
C ASN A 63 -13.73 -24.92 -14.34
N LEU A 64 -14.22 -24.04 -15.22
CA LEU A 64 -15.21 -23.02 -14.90
C LEU A 64 -16.52 -23.33 -15.63
N MET A 65 -17.66 -23.06 -14.99
CA MET A 65 -18.98 -23.24 -15.60
C MET A 65 -19.54 -21.92 -16.14
N ALA A 66 -20.01 -21.90 -17.39
CA ALA A 66 -20.73 -20.77 -17.98
C ALA A 66 -22.24 -20.88 -17.78
N THR A 67 -22.76 -22.10 -17.82
CA THR A 67 -24.16 -22.45 -17.52
C THR A 67 -24.17 -23.70 -16.66
N GLU A 68 -25.34 -24.16 -16.21
CA GLU A 68 -25.47 -25.41 -15.44
C GLU A 68 -24.91 -26.64 -16.18
N ASN A 69 -24.84 -26.60 -17.51
CA ASN A 69 -24.50 -27.76 -18.35
C ASN A 69 -23.36 -27.50 -19.33
N THR A 70 -22.67 -26.36 -19.26
CA THR A 70 -21.62 -26.00 -20.23
C THR A 70 -20.46 -25.30 -19.54
N ASP A 71 -19.26 -25.85 -19.70
CA ASP A 71 -18.02 -25.25 -19.20
C ASP A 71 -17.63 -23.99 -20.02
N ALA A 72 -16.81 -23.12 -19.43
CA ALA A 72 -16.44 -21.84 -20.02
C ALA A 72 -15.61 -22.00 -21.29
N ASN A 73 -14.79 -23.04 -21.39
CA ASN A 73 -14.07 -23.30 -22.63
C ASN A 73 -15.05 -23.66 -23.75
N SER A 74 -15.96 -24.61 -23.52
CA SER A 74 -16.96 -25.03 -24.52
C SER A 74 -17.91 -23.90 -24.89
N TYR A 75 -18.37 -23.11 -23.92
CA TYR A 75 -19.23 -21.95 -24.14
C TYR A 75 -18.57 -20.88 -25.02
N THR A 76 -17.28 -20.63 -24.84
CA THR A 76 -16.55 -19.57 -25.56
C THR A 76 -15.87 -20.06 -26.85
N ASN A 77 -15.94 -21.36 -27.16
CA ASN A 77 -15.30 -21.95 -28.34
C ASN A 77 -16.20 -21.82 -29.57
N GLY A 78 -16.32 -20.60 -30.11
CA GLY A 78 -17.14 -20.28 -31.27
C GLY A 78 -17.24 -18.77 -31.51
N GLY A 79 -18.29 -18.35 -32.20
CA GLY A 79 -18.66 -16.94 -32.37
C GLY A 79 -20.11 -16.69 -31.93
N GLY A 80 -20.42 -15.46 -31.57
CA GLY A 80 -21.76 -15.04 -31.16
C GLY A 80 -21.75 -14.03 -30.02
N SER A 81 -22.89 -13.94 -29.35
CA SER A 81 -23.10 -13.01 -28.24
C SER A 81 -22.80 -13.62 -26.89
N VAL A 82 -22.43 -12.79 -25.91
CA VAL A 82 -22.21 -13.24 -24.51
C VAL A 82 -23.47 -12.96 -23.69
N ALA A 83 -24.07 -13.99 -23.09
CA ALA A 83 -25.17 -13.79 -22.16
C ALA A 83 -24.66 -13.22 -20.83
N ARG A 84 -25.37 -12.24 -20.27
CA ARG A 84 -25.01 -11.59 -19.00
C ARG A 84 -24.90 -12.60 -17.85
N SER A 85 -25.82 -13.56 -17.79
CA SER A 85 -25.78 -14.65 -16.79
C SER A 85 -24.51 -15.49 -16.94
N ALA A 86 -24.17 -15.91 -18.16
CA ALA A 86 -22.97 -16.70 -18.42
C ALA A 86 -21.67 -15.95 -18.07
N PHE A 87 -21.61 -14.64 -18.39
CA PHE A 87 -20.50 -13.79 -17.99
C PHE A 87 -20.31 -13.80 -16.46
N TYR A 88 -21.37 -13.60 -15.69
CA TYR A 88 -21.27 -13.53 -14.23
C TYR A 88 -21.15 -14.88 -13.54
N ASN A 89 -21.63 -15.97 -14.15
CA ASN A 89 -21.32 -17.33 -13.69
C ASN A 89 -19.81 -17.56 -13.66
N ILE A 90 -19.14 -17.27 -14.79
CA ILE A 90 -17.68 -17.34 -14.89
C ILE A 90 -17.04 -16.33 -13.93
N GLY A 91 -17.52 -15.09 -13.94
CA GLY A 91 -16.98 -14.01 -13.10
C GLY A 91 -17.00 -14.31 -11.60
N LEU A 92 -18.08 -14.90 -11.08
CA LEU A 92 -18.17 -15.30 -9.67
C LEU A 92 -17.14 -16.37 -9.30
N GLN A 93 -16.89 -17.34 -10.18
CA GLN A 93 -15.85 -18.34 -9.97
C GLN A 93 -14.44 -17.73 -10.04
N LEU A 94 -14.19 -16.77 -10.94
CA LEU A 94 -12.93 -16.01 -10.97
C LEU A 94 -12.72 -15.20 -9.69
N LEU A 95 -13.81 -14.68 -9.10
CA LEU A 95 -13.84 -14.02 -7.79
C LEU A 95 -13.74 -15.00 -6.61
N GLY A 96 -13.58 -16.30 -6.86
CA GLY A 96 -13.38 -17.33 -5.83
C GLY A 96 -14.65 -17.79 -5.12
N PHE A 97 -15.84 -17.41 -5.62
CA PHE A 97 -17.11 -17.94 -5.12
C PHE A 97 -17.37 -19.32 -5.71
N LEU A 98 -17.93 -20.20 -4.88
CA LEU A 98 -18.20 -21.59 -5.19
C LEU A 98 -19.67 -21.77 -5.52
N ASP A 99 -19.95 -22.46 -6.62
CA ASP A 99 -21.30 -22.86 -7.00
C ASP A 99 -21.90 -23.79 -5.92
N ASP A 100 -23.23 -23.78 -5.80
CA ASP A 100 -24.04 -24.43 -4.76
C ASP A 100 -23.77 -24.01 -3.29
N LEU A 101 -22.66 -23.33 -3.01
CA LEU A 101 -22.32 -22.85 -1.68
C LEU A 101 -22.50 -21.33 -1.53
N ASP A 102 -21.93 -20.55 -2.45
CA ASP A 102 -21.94 -19.08 -2.38
C ASP A 102 -22.90 -18.45 -3.40
N PHE A 103 -23.10 -19.09 -4.55
CA PHE A 103 -24.00 -18.65 -5.63
C PHE A 103 -24.59 -19.85 -6.38
N THR A 104 -25.55 -19.61 -7.26
CA THR A 104 -26.09 -20.66 -8.16
C THR A 104 -25.95 -20.25 -9.63
N LEU A 105 -25.60 -21.22 -10.49
CA LEU A 105 -25.47 -20.99 -11.93
C LEU A 105 -26.77 -20.53 -12.62
N SER A 106 -27.93 -20.85 -12.04
CA SER A 106 -29.25 -20.43 -12.53
C SER A 106 -29.60 -18.97 -12.21
N ASP A 107 -29.03 -18.38 -11.15
CA ASP A 107 -29.27 -16.98 -10.76
C ASP A 107 -28.00 -16.28 -10.20
N PRO A 108 -26.97 -16.07 -11.03
CA PRO A 108 -25.75 -15.38 -10.60
C PRO A 108 -26.01 -13.94 -10.20
N LEU A 109 -26.93 -13.24 -10.87
CA LEU A 109 -27.22 -11.83 -10.61
C LEU A 109 -27.93 -11.63 -9.27
N GLY A 110 -28.92 -12.46 -8.95
CA GLY A 110 -29.55 -12.45 -7.62
C GLY A 110 -28.56 -12.81 -6.51
N SER A 111 -27.64 -13.73 -6.78
CA SER A 111 -26.55 -14.08 -5.86
C SER A 111 -25.61 -12.90 -5.61
N MET A 112 -25.18 -12.20 -6.67
CA MET A 112 -24.37 -10.98 -6.55
C MET A 112 -25.09 -9.89 -5.73
N ALA A 113 -26.38 -9.65 -5.98
CA ALA A 113 -27.17 -8.69 -5.22
C ALA A 113 -27.25 -9.05 -3.72
N LYS A 114 -27.45 -10.33 -3.41
CA LYS A 114 -27.43 -10.84 -2.02
C LYS A 114 -26.07 -10.62 -1.36
N LEU A 115 -24.97 -10.86 -2.07
CA LEU A 115 -23.60 -10.61 -1.59
C LEU A 115 -23.21 -9.13 -1.57
N GLY A 116 -23.98 -8.24 -2.19
CA GLY A 116 -23.63 -6.82 -2.35
C GLY A 116 -22.53 -6.58 -3.37
N LEU A 117 -22.27 -7.55 -4.26
CA LEU A 117 -21.30 -7.41 -5.34
C LEU A 117 -21.88 -6.55 -6.46
N PRO A 118 -21.09 -5.61 -7.00
CA PRO A 118 -21.56 -4.79 -8.08
C PRO A 118 -21.59 -5.52 -9.42
N THR A 119 -22.47 -5.07 -10.32
CA THR A 119 -22.46 -5.44 -11.73
C THR A 119 -22.19 -4.21 -12.60
N ALA A 120 -21.80 -4.42 -13.86
CA ALA A 120 -21.78 -3.38 -14.88
C ALA A 120 -23.20 -3.12 -15.37
N ASP A 121 -23.46 -1.88 -15.78
CA ASP A 121 -24.73 -1.49 -16.40
C ASP A 121 -24.74 -1.92 -17.87
N VAL A 122 -25.08 -3.19 -18.09
CA VAL A 122 -25.04 -3.85 -19.41
C VAL A 122 -26.32 -4.65 -19.66
N PRO A 123 -26.77 -4.78 -20.92
CA PRO A 123 -27.98 -5.53 -21.28
C PRO A 123 -27.84 -7.04 -21.00
N ALA A 124 -28.93 -7.79 -21.17
CA ALA A 124 -28.95 -9.24 -20.98
C ALA A 124 -28.03 -10.00 -21.96
N ILE A 125 -27.81 -9.44 -23.16
CA ILE A 125 -26.92 -9.96 -24.19
C ILE A 125 -25.88 -8.88 -24.49
N LEU A 126 -24.62 -9.17 -24.23
CA LEU A 126 -23.53 -8.20 -24.33
C LEU A 126 -23.01 -8.14 -25.77
N SER A 127 -22.89 -6.93 -26.32
CA SER A 127 -22.02 -6.69 -27.46
C SER A 127 -20.56 -6.67 -27.02
N ARG A 128 -19.64 -6.53 -27.98
CA ARG A 128 -18.20 -6.44 -27.74
C ARG A 128 -17.85 -5.34 -26.73
N ASP A 129 -18.46 -4.17 -26.87
CA ASP A 129 -18.14 -3.03 -26.01
C ASP A 129 -18.68 -3.24 -24.58
N GLN A 130 -19.84 -3.90 -24.45
CA GLN A 130 -20.34 -4.28 -23.12
C GLN A 130 -19.56 -5.44 -22.49
N VAL A 131 -18.91 -6.32 -23.28
CA VAL A 131 -17.93 -7.29 -22.74
C VAL A 131 -16.73 -6.55 -22.14
N ILE A 132 -16.21 -5.52 -22.82
CA ILE A 132 -15.11 -4.69 -22.33
C ILE A 132 -15.49 -4.00 -21.01
N ASP A 133 -16.67 -3.36 -20.96
CA ASP A 133 -17.14 -2.65 -19.77
C ASP A 133 -17.41 -3.60 -18.59
N ALA A 134 -18.04 -4.75 -18.86
CA ALA A 134 -18.27 -5.78 -17.85
C ALA A 134 -16.97 -6.38 -17.33
N TRP A 135 -15.98 -6.61 -18.20
CA TRP A 135 -14.65 -7.10 -17.81
C TRP A 135 -13.91 -6.09 -16.93
N TYR A 136 -13.92 -4.81 -17.31
CA TYR A 136 -13.33 -3.74 -16.49
C TYR A 136 -13.98 -3.65 -15.12
N ARG A 137 -15.32 -3.77 -15.06
CA ARG A 137 -16.05 -3.81 -13.79
C ARG A 137 -15.65 -5.01 -12.96
N LEU A 138 -15.54 -6.20 -13.57
CA LEU A 138 -15.14 -7.43 -12.90
C LEU A 138 -13.71 -7.35 -12.32
N LEU A 139 -12.75 -6.81 -13.07
CA LEU A 139 -11.39 -6.55 -12.58
C LEU A 139 -11.38 -5.62 -11.36
N ASN A 140 -12.32 -4.68 -11.32
CA ASN A 140 -12.55 -3.77 -10.20
C ASN A 140 -13.54 -4.30 -9.16
N THR A 141 -13.94 -5.57 -9.18
CA THR A 141 -14.85 -6.13 -8.16
C THR A 141 -14.07 -6.86 -7.08
N ARG A 142 -14.50 -6.72 -5.82
CA ARG A 142 -13.92 -7.47 -4.70
C ARG A 142 -14.25 -8.96 -4.78
N ASN A 143 -13.23 -9.80 -4.63
CA ASN A 143 -13.33 -11.25 -4.56
C ASN A 143 -13.73 -11.73 -3.15
N LYS A 144 -13.94 -13.04 -2.99
CA LYS A 144 -14.29 -13.69 -1.71
C LYS A 144 -13.24 -13.45 -0.60
N TYR A 145 -12.00 -13.11 -0.97
CA TYR A 145 -10.87 -12.88 -0.07
C TYR A 145 -10.66 -11.39 0.28
N GLY A 146 -11.52 -10.50 -0.22
CA GLY A 146 -11.51 -9.07 0.11
C GLY A 146 -10.61 -8.19 -0.77
N GLN A 147 -9.96 -8.75 -1.80
CA GLN A 147 -9.12 -8.02 -2.76
C GLN A 147 -9.91 -7.70 -4.03
N LEU A 148 -9.54 -6.64 -4.76
CA LEU A 148 -10.02 -6.48 -6.14
C LEU A 148 -9.49 -7.63 -7.00
N LEU A 149 -10.24 -8.07 -8.01
CA LEU A 149 -9.79 -9.16 -8.88
C LEU A 149 -8.46 -8.82 -9.57
N ILE A 150 -8.25 -7.55 -9.98
CA ILE A 150 -6.97 -7.11 -10.56
C ILE A 150 -5.79 -7.22 -9.58
N ASP A 151 -6.02 -6.97 -8.29
CA ASP A 151 -4.99 -7.15 -7.26
C ASP A 151 -4.73 -8.63 -7.00
N TYR A 152 -5.77 -9.47 -7.04
CA TYR A 152 -5.66 -10.91 -6.87
C TYR A 152 -4.79 -11.55 -7.96
N ILE A 153 -5.00 -11.18 -9.24
CA ILE A 153 -4.17 -11.68 -10.34
C ILE A 153 -2.76 -11.06 -10.33
N ALA A 154 -2.60 -9.82 -9.87
CA ALA A 154 -1.29 -9.23 -9.68
C ALA A 154 -0.47 -10.06 -8.66
N GLY A 155 -1.08 -10.46 -7.54
CA GLY A 155 -0.47 -11.36 -6.56
C GLY A 155 -0.16 -12.77 -7.08
N ARG A 156 -0.82 -13.20 -8.16
CA ARG A 156 -0.50 -14.45 -8.89
C ARG A 156 0.57 -14.27 -9.98
N GLY A 157 1.14 -13.09 -10.12
CA GLY A 157 2.22 -12.81 -11.05
C GLY A 157 1.80 -12.22 -12.39
N TYR A 158 0.56 -11.73 -12.55
CA TYR A 158 0.11 -11.13 -13.82
C TYR A 158 1.08 -10.06 -14.35
N TYR A 159 1.55 -9.14 -13.51
CA TYR A 159 2.48 -8.10 -13.96
C TYR A 159 3.94 -8.57 -14.05
N HIS A 160 4.30 -9.72 -13.45
CA HIS A 160 5.67 -10.24 -13.45
C HIS A 160 6.16 -10.50 -14.89
N GLN A 161 5.26 -10.91 -15.78
CA GLN A 161 5.55 -11.14 -17.20
C GLN A 161 6.02 -9.87 -17.94
N PHE A 162 5.85 -8.68 -17.35
CA PHE A 162 6.27 -7.40 -17.90
C PHE A 162 7.47 -6.78 -17.18
N CYS A 163 8.01 -7.41 -16.13
CA CYS A 163 9.10 -6.82 -15.33
C CYS A 163 10.37 -6.53 -16.15
N GLN A 164 10.62 -7.31 -17.21
CA GLN A 164 11.78 -7.15 -18.11
C GLN A 164 11.46 -6.31 -19.35
N ASP A 165 10.23 -5.84 -19.51
CA ASP A 165 9.83 -5.03 -20.66
C ASP A 165 10.02 -3.55 -20.36
N SER A 166 11.06 -2.96 -20.95
CA SER A 166 11.38 -1.53 -20.79
C SER A 166 10.30 -0.59 -21.33
N ASN A 167 9.38 -1.07 -22.18
CA ASN A 167 8.27 -0.29 -22.71
C ASN A 167 7.03 -0.35 -21.81
N PHE A 168 7.04 -1.18 -20.76
CA PHE A 168 5.95 -1.23 -19.79
C PHE A 168 6.03 -0.01 -18.86
N LYS A 169 5.05 0.88 -18.99
CA LYS A 169 5.04 2.16 -18.27
C LYS A 169 4.85 1.95 -16.77
N LYS A 170 5.76 2.55 -15.97
CA LYS A 170 5.67 2.65 -14.52
C LYS A 170 5.74 4.13 -14.11
N PRO A 171 4.97 4.58 -13.09
CA PRO A 171 3.92 3.84 -12.40
C PRO A 171 2.71 3.54 -13.30
N LEU A 172 1.95 2.49 -12.96
CA LEU A 172 0.70 2.14 -13.64
C LEU A 172 -0.49 2.45 -12.73
N PHE A 173 -1.53 3.07 -13.28
CA PHE A 173 -2.79 3.32 -12.59
C PHE A 173 -3.94 2.59 -13.30
N PHE A 174 -4.86 2.04 -12.52
CA PHE A 174 -6.10 1.42 -12.99
C PHE A 174 -7.24 1.80 -12.05
N ASN A 175 -8.32 2.35 -12.59
CA ASN A 175 -9.44 2.93 -11.86
C ASN A 175 -8.99 3.93 -10.77
N GLY A 176 -8.01 4.78 -11.11
CA GLY A 176 -7.39 5.75 -10.20
C GLY A 176 -6.51 5.17 -9.10
N LYS A 177 -6.13 3.89 -9.16
CA LYS A 177 -5.33 3.21 -8.12
C LYS A 177 -3.99 2.75 -8.68
N ALA A 178 -2.90 3.00 -7.94
CA ALA A 178 -1.58 2.51 -8.30
C ALA A 178 -1.56 0.97 -8.30
N GLN A 179 -0.95 0.37 -9.32
CA GLN A 179 -0.91 -1.07 -9.56
C GLN A 179 0.44 -1.68 -9.14
N ALA A 180 0.43 -2.97 -8.81
CA ALA A 180 1.59 -3.69 -8.30
C ALA A 180 2.60 -4.07 -9.40
N VAL A 181 3.25 -3.06 -9.98
CA VAL A 181 4.13 -3.19 -11.16
C VAL A 181 5.61 -2.97 -10.86
N PHE A 182 5.96 -2.72 -9.60
CA PHE A 182 7.35 -2.55 -9.17
C PHE A 182 7.90 -3.89 -8.67
N ASP A 183 9.17 -4.16 -9.00
CA ASP A 183 9.82 -5.44 -8.70
C ASP A 183 10.21 -5.50 -7.21
N THR A 184 9.43 -6.24 -6.43
CA THR A 184 9.62 -6.32 -4.97
C THR A 184 10.85 -7.12 -4.57
N ASP A 185 11.42 -7.94 -5.46
CA ASP A 185 12.64 -8.70 -5.19
C ASP A 185 13.88 -7.81 -5.20
N LYS A 186 13.77 -6.61 -5.77
CA LYS A 186 14.85 -5.63 -5.89
C LYS A 186 14.70 -4.42 -4.98
N LEU A 187 13.78 -4.45 -4.01
CA LEU A 187 13.60 -3.36 -3.05
C LEU A 187 14.92 -3.01 -2.35
N ILE A 188 15.25 -1.72 -2.36
CA ILE A 188 16.44 -1.19 -1.70
C ILE A 188 16.10 -0.91 -0.24
N ARG A 189 16.95 -1.39 0.69
CA ARG A 189 16.80 -1.23 2.14
C ARG A 189 18.01 -0.51 2.71
N GLU A 190 17.78 0.63 3.32
CA GLU A 190 18.84 1.56 3.72
C GLU A 190 18.53 2.20 5.07
N VAL A 191 19.57 2.65 5.77
CA VAL A 191 19.44 3.41 7.02
C VAL A 191 20.17 4.75 6.90
N VAL A 192 19.57 5.79 7.46
CA VAL A 192 20.17 7.12 7.65
C VAL A 192 19.89 7.64 9.05
N TYR A 193 20.58 8.71 9.44
CA TYR A 193 20.44 9.36 10.73
C TYR A 193 20.04 10.82 10.54
N VAL A 194 18.75 11.13 10.74
CA VAL A 194 18.20 12.48 10.57
C VAL A 194 18.55 13.33 11.80
N GLU A 195 19.13 14.51 11.62
CA GLU A 195 19.48 15.40 12.74
C GLU A 195 18.28 16.24 13.16
N SER A 196 17.70 15.96 14.32
CA SER A 196 16.51 16.66 14.83
C SER A 196 16.84 18.02 15.45
N PRO A 197 15.85 18.90 15.71
CA PRO A 197 16.04 20.15 16.44
C PRO A 197 15.85 19.92 17.96
N LEU A 198 16.48 18.88 18.52
CA LEU A 198 16.32 18.47 19.92
C LEU A 198 17.66 18.12 20.54
N ASP A 199 17.76 18.21 21.86
CA ASP A 199 18.86 17.69 22.70
C ASP A 199 18.21 17.18 24.00
N THR A 200 17.58 16.02 23.91
CA THR A 200 16.72 15.48 24.98
C THR A 200 17.47 14.64 26.00
N ASP A 201 18.70 14.24 25.71
CA ASP A 201 19.62 13.62 26.66
C ASP A 201 20.64 14.60 27.26
N HIS A 202 20.64 15.86 26.80
CA HIS A 202 21.44 16.97 27.33
C HIS A 202 22.95 16.75 27.18
N ASP A 203 23.36 16.17 26.06
CA ASP A 203 24.77 15.89 25.76
C ASP A 203 25.48 17.04 25.01
N GLY A 204 24.74 18.11 24.68
CA GLY A 204 25.24 19.27 23.96
C GLY A 204 25.32 19.09 22.45
N HIS A 205 24.74 18.02 21.90
CA HIS A 205 24.57 17.76 20.48
C HIS A 205 23.10 17.59 20.14
N ARG A 206 22.76 17.78 18.87
CA ARG A 206 21.40 17.52 18.41
C ARG A 206 21.11 16.02 18.34
N ASP A 207 19.94 15.58 18.76
CA ASP A 207 19.57 14.17 18.73
C ASP A 207 19.51 13.66 17.28
N LEU A 208 20.26 12.59 16.96
CA LEU A 208 20.18 11.88 15.68
C LEU A 208 19.11 10.78 15.73
N LEU A 209 18.28 10.72 14.68
CA LEU A 209 17.15 9.80 14.57
C LEU A 209 17.43 8.73 13.53
N LYS A 210 17.57 7.48 13.97
CA LYS A 210 17.68 6.34 13.05
C LYS A 210 16.41 6.22 12.22
N THR A 211 16.58 6.22 10.91
CA THR A 211 15.49 6.20 9.93
C THR A 211 15.74 5.08 8.92
N ASN A 212 14.86 4.08 8.91
CA ASN A 212 14.91 2.92 8.03
C ASN A 212 14.08 3.19 6.77
N ILE A 213 14.63 2.90 5.61
CA ILE A 213 14.04 3.21 4.31
C ILE A 213 13.90 1.92 3.50
N ILE A 214 12.74 1.70 2.91
CA ILE A 214 12.48 0.68 1.90
C ILE A 214 11.95 1.39 0.66
N ARG A 215 12.64 1.29 -0.48
CA ARG A 215 12.24 1.99 -1.71
C ARG A 215 12.34 1.10 -2.95
N PRO A 216 11.51 1.34 -3.98
CA PRO A 216 11.62 0.65 -5.27
C PRO A 216 12.99 0.85 -5.93
N ALA A 217 13.50 -0.19 -6.59
CA ALA A 217 14.81 -0.16 -7.26
C ALA A 217 14.90 0.95 -8.32
N GLU A 218 13.79 1.20 -9.02
CA GLU A 218 13.65 2.22 -10.06
C GLU A 218 13.98 3.63 -9.58
N THR A 219 13.95 3.88 -8.26
CA THR A 219 14.41 5.16 -7.71
C THR A 219 15.90 5.40 -7.96
N ALA A 220 16.73 4.36 -8.09
CA ALA A 220 18.14 4.48 -8.50
C ALA A 220 18.28 5.06 -9.93
N ASP A 221 17.29 4.80 -10.79
CA ASP A 221 17.26 5.18 -12.20
C ASP A 221 16.44 6.45 -12.47
N GLY A 222 16.12 7.21 -11.41
CA GLY A 222 15.52 8.54 -11.52
C GLY A 222 14.03 8.62 -11.16
N PHE A 223 13.35 7.51 -10.92
CA PHE A 223 11.98 7.54 -10.40
C PHE A 223 11.93 8.26 -9.04
N LYS A 224 11.04 9.25 -8.91
CA LYS A 224 10.81 9.97 -7.65
C LYS A 224 9.60 9.39 -6.94
N ALA A 225 9.84 8.67 -5.86
CA ALA A 225 8.78 7.97 -5.14
C ALA A 225 8.06 8.91 -4.16
N PRO A 226 6.72 8.89 -4.09
CA PRO A 226 6.00 9.37 -2.91
C PRO A 226 6.34 8.50 -1.70
N VAL A 227 6.22 9.07 -0.50
CA VAL A 227 6.66 8.42 0.74
C VAL A 227 5.49 8.11 1.66
N ILE A 228 5.47 6.89 2.18
CA ILE A 228 4.65 6.49 3.31
C ILE A 228 5.56 6.44 4.54
N PHE A 229 5.39 7.40 5.43
CA PHE A 229 6.16 7.51 6.66
C PHE A 229 5.36 6.93 7.84
N THR A 230 6.00 6.11 8.66
CA THR A 230 5.44 5.62 9.91
C THR A 230 6.37 5.98 11.06
N ALA A 231 5.93 6.90 11.90
CA ALA A 231 6.58 7.22 13.17
C ALA A 231 6.19 6.15 14.20
N ASP A 232 7.09 5.22 14.49
CA ASP A 232 6.81 4.03 15.30
C ASP A 232 7.80 3.89 16.46
N PRO A 233 7.44 4.34 17.66
CA PRO A 233 8.30 4.17 18.84
C PRO A 233 8.55 2.70 19.24
N TYR A 234 7.77 1.73 18.74
CA TYR A 234 7.85 0.31 19.11
C TYR A 234 8.73 -0.51 18.17
N ALA A 235 8.86 -0.06 16.94
CA ALA A 235 9.60 -0.63 15.83
C ALA A 235 10.94 -1.30 16.17
N GLN A 236 11.73 -0.68 17.06
CA GLN A 236 13.06 -1.18 17.43
C GLN A 236 13.08 -2.06 18.69
N GLY A 237 11.92 -2.47 19.19
CA GLY A 237 11.75 -3.30 20.37
C GLY A 237 11.06 -2.58 21.51
N MET A 238 10.46 -3.36 22.40
CA MET A 238 9.75 -2.90 23.60
C MET A 238 10.39 -3.52 24.84
N ASN A 239 10.41 -2.78 25.95
CA ASN A 239 10.94 -3.27 27.22
C ASN A 239 9.81 -3.77 28.14
N GLU A 240 9.25 -4.93 27.79
CA GLU A 240 8.08 -5.51 28.48
C GLU A 240 8.33 -5.75 29.97
N LYS A 241 9.53 -6.21 30.33
CA LYS A 241 9.92 -6.46 31.73
C LYS A 241 9.85 -5.19 32.58
N TRP A 242 10.30 -4.05 32.06
CA TRP A 242 10.21 -2.78 32.78
C TRP A 242 8.78 -2.25 32.81
N SER A 243 8.03 -2.41 31.72
CA SER A 243 6.61 -2.05 31.69
C SER A 243 5.83 -2.75 32.81
N GLU A 244 6.07 -4.05 33.01
CA GLU A 244 5.44 -4.82 34.09
C GLU A 244 5.92 -4.36 35.47
N ALA A 245 7.24 -4.26 35.67
CA ALA A 245 7.84 -3.92 36.95
C ALA A 245 7.46 -2.52 37.48
N TYR A 246 7.27 -1.55 36.58
CA TYR A 246 6.96 -0.16 36.93
C TYR A 246 5.47 0.21 36.77
N SER A 247 4.61 -0.74 36.40
CA SER A 247 3.17 -0.52 36.36
C SER A 247 2.65 -0.13 37.75
N HIS A 248 1.82 0.92 37.81
CA HIS A 248 1.24 1.36 39.07
C HIS A 248 0.36 0.27 39.69
N ASN A 249 0.57 -0.03 40.97
CA ASN A 249 -0.34 -0.90 41.72
C ASN A 249 -1.70 -0.20 41.89
N ASN A 250 -2.71 -0.74 41.20
CA ASN A 250 -4.09 -0.24 41.25
C ASN A 250 -4.93 -0.86 42.38
N VAL A 251 -4.39 -1.82 43.14
CA VAL A 251 -5.01 -2.38 44.35
C VAL A 251 -4.72 -1.45 45.53
N ARG A 252 -5.47 -0.35 45.61
CA ARG A 252 -5.32 0.69 46.64
C ARG A 252 -6.66 1.34 46.98
N PRO A 253 -6.88 1.81 48.22
CA PRO A 253 -8.10 2.50 48.58
C PRO A 253 -8.23 3.83 47.83
N LEU A 254 -9.46 4.19 47.46
CA LEU A 254 -9.76 5.49 46.88
C LEU A 254 -9.57 6.59 47.93
N LYS A 255 -8.75 7.60 47.61
CA LYS A 255 -8.60 8.81 48.43
C LYS A 255 -9.61 9.87 48.00
N ARG A 256 -10.39 10.41 48.94
CA ARG A 256 -11.26 11.58 48.69
C ARG A 256 -10.38 12.77 48.29
N LYS A 257 -10.61 13.32 47.09
CA LYS A 257 -9.99 14.58 46.66
C LYS A 257 -10.65 15.72 47.45
N GLN A 258 -9.86 16.64 48.00
CA GLN A 258 -10.39 17.88 48.57
C GLN A 258 -10.62 18.89 47.43
N PRO A 259 -11.71 19.67 47.46
CA PRO A 259 -11.88 20.79 46.54
C PRO A 259 -10.64 21.69 46.57
N ASN A 260 -10.18 22.09 45.40
CA ASN A 260 -9.10 23.06 45.24
C ASN A 260 -9.50 24.08 44.17
N SER A 261 -8.73 25.15 44.05
CA SER A 261 -8.93 26.23 43.08
C SER A 261 -7.89 26.20 41.96
N LEU A 262 -7.28 25.05 41.68
CA LEU A 262 -6.28 24.92 40.63
C LEU A 262 -6.94 25.17 39.27
N THR A 263 -6.31 26.03 38.49
CA THR A 263 -6.59 26.31 37.09
C THR A 263 -5.66 25.49 36.20
N TYR A 264 -5.92 25.47 34.89
CA TYR A 264 -4.97 24.86 33.95
C TYR A 264 -3.58 25.51 34.03
N ALA A 265 -3.50 26.82 34.24
CA ALA A 265 -2.23 27.53 34.34
C ALA A 265 -1.37 27.04 35.53
N ASP A 266 -2.00 26.58 36.61
CA ASP A 266 -1.30 26.06 37.78
C ASP A 266 -0.69 24.66 37.57
N VAL A 267 -1.13 23.96 36.52
CA VAL A 267 -0.69 22.59 36.19
C VAL A 267 -0.15 22.45 34.77
N ALA A 268 -0.08 23.55 34.03
CA ALA A 268 0.45 23.57 32.68
C ALA A 268 1.95 23.27 32.73
N ALA A 269 2.39 22.30 31.94
CA ALA A 269 3.81 22.02 31.80
C ALA A 269 4.47 23.18 31.05
N THR A 270 5.55 23.73 31.63
CA THR A 270 6.46 24.61 30.92
C THR A 270 7.52 23.77 30.23
N GLU A 271 7.59 23.84 28.91
CA GLU A 271 8.70 23.24 28.16
C GLU A 271 9.99 23.97 28.57
N PRO A 272 11.03 23.26 29.03
CA PRO A 272 12.31 23.90 29.33
C PRO A 272 12.83 24.58 28.07
N SER A 273 13.18 25.87 28.17
CA SER A 273 13.95 26.54 27.12
C SER A 273 15.36 26.00 27.16
N THR A 274 15.65 24.94 26.40
CA THR A 274 17.03 24.50 26.18
C THR A 274 17.63 25.30 25.04
N ASP A 275 18.84 25.83 25.26
CA ASP A 275 19.65 26.38 24.16
C ASP A 275 19.95 25.24 23.19
N LEU A 276 19.25 25.24 22.05
CA LEU A 276 19.43 24.20 21.05
C LEU A 276 20.89 24.20 20.56
N PRO A 277 21.61 23.06 20.64
CA PRO A 277 22.97 22.99 20.14
C PRO A 277 23.09 23.37 18.67
N LYS A 278 24.29 23.81 18.26
CA LYS A 278 24.58 24.07 16.85
C LYS A 278 24.44 22.78 16.03
N PRO A 279 23.96 22.88 14.77
CA PRO A 279 23.99 21.73 13.85
C PRO A 279 25.41 21.18 13.70
N ARG A 280 25.53 19.88 13.42
CA ARG A 280 26.84 19.26 13.10
C ARG A 280 27.41 19.84 11.80
N ASP A 281 28.73 19.98 11.75
CA ASP A 281 29.45 20.35 10.53
C ASP A 281 29.30 19.25 9.46
N ILE A 282 29.07 19.65 8.21
CA ILE A 282 28.99 18.73 7.08
C ILE A 282 30.40 18.53 6.51
N LYS A 283 30.94 17.31 6.60
CA LYS A 283 32.28 16.96 6.09
C LYS A 283 32.29 16.54 4.62
N GLY A 284 31.13 16.23 4.06
CA GLY A 284 30.98 15.83 2.67
C GLY A 284 29.54 15.46 2.33
N HIS A 285 29.29 15.18 1.05
CA HIS A 285 27.98 14.75 0.56
C HIS A 285 28.09 13.40 -0.14
N THR A 286 27.07 12.57 0.03
CA THR A 286 26.96 11.29 -0.69
C THR A 286 25.51 10.98 -1.07
N ARG A 287 25.36 10.04 -2.01
CA ARG A 287 24.07 9.44 -2.38
C ARG A 287 23.93 7.99 -1.90
N GLN A 288 24.99 7.41 -1.34
CA GLN A 288 25.04 6.04 -0.86
C GLN A 288 24.95 6.02 0.67
N THR A 289 24.10 5.15 1.22
CA THR A 289 24.06 4.90 2.66
C THR A 289 25.17 3.95 3.08
N GLY A 290 25.52 3.97 4.37
CA GLY A 290 26.52 3.06 4.95
C GLY A 290 25.93 1.81 5.59
N GLU A 291 24.61 1.76 5.80
CA GLU A 291 23.93 0.69 6.55
C GLU A 291 22.69 0.19 5.77
N THR A 292 22.43 -1.11 5.91
CA THR A 292 21.27 -1.83 5.38
C THR A 292 20.64 -2.70 6.47
N PHE A 293 19.44 -3.23 6.22
CA PHE A 293 18.73 -4.11 7.13
C PHE A 293 17.92 -5.15 6.35
N THR A 294 17.63 -6.28 6.99
CA THR A 294 16.90 -7.39 6.36
C THR A 294 15.44 -7.46 6.82
N LYS A 295 15.23 -7.72 8.12
CA LYS A 295 13.92 -7.91 8.72
C LYS A 295 13.63 -6.85 9.77
N PHE A 296 12.46 -6.26 9.64
CA PHE A 296 11.89 -5.27 10.54
C PHE A 296 10.38 -5.44 10.53
N TRP A 297 9.68 -5.00 11.58
CA TRP A 297 8.21 -5.04 11.61
C TRP A 297 7.62 -4.09 10.56
N SER A 298 6.80 -4.58 9.64
CA SER A 298 6.11 -3.72 8.67
C SER A 298 4.60 -3.73 8.90
N TYR A 299 3.97 -2.59 8.60
CA TYR A 299 2.52 -2.52 8.52
C TYR A 299 2.11 -3.01 7.13
N SER A 300 1.21 -4.01 7.05
CA SER A 300 0.88 -4.66 5.78
C SER A 300 0.34 -3.70 4.70
N LEU A 301 -0.28 -2.59 5.11
CA LEU A 301 -0.69 -1.54 4.17
C LEU A 301 0.51 -0.87 3.51
N ASN A 302 1.61 -0.65 4.25
CA ASN A 302 2.82 -0.06 3.72
C ASN A 302 3.47 -1.02 2.70
N ASP A 303 3.49 -2.34 2.98
CA ASP A 303 3.98 -3.35 2.05
C ASP A 303 3.14 -3.41 0.76
N TYR A 304 1.82 -3.26 0.88
CA TYR A 304 0.92 -3.14 -0.28
C TYR A 304 1.33 -1.98 -1.19
N PHE A 305 1.74 -0.85 -0.62
CA PHE A 305 2.16 0.33 -1.38
C PHE A 305 3.61 0.24 -1.92
N LEU A 306 4.50 -0.52 -1.29
CA LEU A 306 5.85 -0.77 -1.83
C LEU A 306 5.82 -1.37 -3.23
N ALA A 307 5.00 -2.40 -3.44
CA ALA A 307 4.80 -3.00 -4.75
C ALA A 307 4.20 -2.04 -5.80
N ARG A 308 3.65 -0.90 -5.34
CA ARG A 308 2.91 0.10 -6.13
C ARG A 308 3.68 1.41 -6.33
N GLY A 309 4.98 1.42 -6.02
CA GLY A 309 5.87 2.54 -6.33
C GLY A 309 5.99 3.59 -5.23
N PHE A 310 5.48 3.33 -4.03
CA PHE A 310 5.72 4.18 -2.87
C PHE A 310 6.99 3.71 -2.16
N ALA A 311 7.78 4.65 -1.65
CA ALA A 311 8.80 4.33 -0.66
C ALA A 311 8.14 4.28 0.72
N VAL A 312 8.65 3.41 1.60
CA VAL A 312 8.20 3.29 2.98
C VAL A 312 9.35 3.64 3.91
N VAL A 313 9.07 4.50 4.88
CA VAL A 313 10.05 5.00 5.84
C VAL A 313 9.54 4.75 7.25
N TYR A 314 10.42 4.24 8.11
CA TYR A 314 10.16 4.04 9.52
C TYR A 314 11.20 4.76 10.36
N SER A 315 10.75 5.54 11.34
CA SER A 315 11.61 6.12 12.37
C SER A 315 10.96 5.95 13.72
N SER A 316 11.77 5.59 14.71
CA SER A 316 11.32 5.38 16.09
C SER A 316 11.45 6.61 16.97
N GLY A 317 12.14 7.63 16.45
CA GLY A 317 12.37 8.90 17.11
C GLY A 317 13.36 8.82 18.26
N ILE A 318 13.47 9.92 19.02
CA ILE A 318 14.37 10.08 20.16
C ILE A 318 14.24 8.93 21.17
N GLY A 319 15.31 8.61 21.89
CA GLY A 319 15.33 7.64 22.99
C GLY A 319 15.01 6.20 22.61
N THR A 320 15.05 5.88 21.32
CA THR A 320 14.86 4.50 20.81
C THR A 320 16.18 3.94 20.31
N LYS A 321 16.23 2.63 20.05
CA LYS A 321 17.46 1.93 19.67
C LYS A 321 18.19 2.65 18.52
N ASP A 322 19.48 2.88 18.73
CA ASP A 322 20.41 3.56 17.82
C ASP A 322 20.08 5.03 17.50
N SER A 323 19.02 5.61 18.07
CA SER A 323 18.78 7.06 18.06
C SER A 323 19.29 7.67 19.37
N ASP A 324 19.63 8.96 19.33
CA ASP A 324 20.00 9.72 20.53
C ASP A 324 18.73 10.13 21.32
N GLY A 325 18.93 10.72 22.50
CA GLY A 325 17.86 11.35 23.27
C GLY A 325 17.11 10.45 24.26
N PHE A 326 15.97 10.94 24.74
CA PHE A 326 15.14 10.28 25.78
C PHE A 326 13.65 10.28 25.40
N ARG A 327 12.89 9.25 25.83
CA ARG A 327 11.44 9.18 25.57
C ARG A 327 10.64 10.08 26.50
N THR A 328 9.89 11.01 25.93
CA THR A 328 9.12 12.02 26.67
C THR A 328 7.61 11.88 26.53
N THR A 329 7.11 10.69 26.18
CA THR A 329 5.70 10.29 26.01
C THR A 329 4.70 11.41 25.72
N GLY A 330 4.42 11.64 24.44
CA GLY A 330 3.35 12.55 24.00
C GLY A 330 3.67 14.05 24.10
N THR A 331 4.88 14.44 24.49
CA THR A 331 5.29 15.85 24.46
C THR A 331 5.62 16.34 23.04
N LYS A 332 5.87 17.65 22.92
CA LYS A 332 6.28 18.28 21.66
C LYS A 332 7.57 17.69 21.09
N ALA A 333 8.50 17.24 21.94
CA ALA A 333 9.76 16.65 21.49
C ALA A 333 9.55 15.40 20.61
N GLU A 334 8.61 14.53 20.97
CA GLU A 334 8.32 13.35 20.12
C GLU A 334 7.66 13.73 18.79
N THR A 335 6.89 14.83 18.78
CA THR A 335 6.32 15.39 17.54
C THR A 335 7.42 15.95 16.64
N LEU A 336 8.33 16.77 17.20
CA LEU A 336 9.47 17.33 16.48
C LEU A 336 10.42 16.25 15.95
N SER A 337 10.56 15.15 16.69
CA SER A 337 11.31 13.99 16.22
C SER A 337 10.68 13.37 14.97
N ALA A 338 9.35 13.24 14.92
CA ALA A 338 8.65 12.73 13.74
C ALA A 338 8.72 13.73 12.56
N THR A 339 8.47 15.03 12.80
CA THR A 339 8.45 16.03 11.73
C THR A 339 9.84 16.29 11.16
N ALA A 340 10.91 16.15 11.95
CA ALA A 340 12.28 16.18 11.43
C ALA A 340 12.50 15.18 10.29
N VAL A 341 11.94 13.96 10.39
CA VAL A 341 12.04 12.97 9.32
C VAL A 341 11.28 13.43 8.07
N ILE A 342 10.11 14.05 8.24
CA ILE A 342 9.33 14.63 7.13
C ILE A 342 10.11 15.75 6.45
N GLU A 343 10.70 16.67 7.22
CA GLU A 343 11.54 17.77 6.71
C GLU A 343 12.73 17.22 5.90
N TRP A 344 13.38 16.14 6.35
CA TRP A 344 14.46 15.51 5.58
C TRP A 344 13.95 14.87 4.28
N LEU A 345 12.80 14.20 4.33
CA LEU A 345 12.16 13.59 3.16
C LEU A 345 11.68 14.62 2.13
N HIS A 346 11.34 15.83 2.58
CA HIS A 346 11.00 16.97 1.72
C HIS A 346 12.25 17.68 1.18
N GLY A 347 13.34 17.71 1.97
CA GLY A 347 14.64 18.25 1.58
C GLY A 347 15.12 19.45 2.41
N ASP A 348 14.43 19.78 3.50
CA ASP A 348 14.69 20.95 4.36
C ASP A 348 15.55 20.64 5.58
N ARG A 349 15.86 19.37 5.83
CA ARG A 349 16.70 18.93 6.96
C ARG A 349 17.83 18.03 6.51
N VAL A 350 18.93 18.05 7.27
CA VAL A 350 20.10 17.21 7.06
C VAL A 350 19.90 15.83 7.70
N ALA A 351 20.35 14.80 6.98
CA ALA A 351 20.65 13.50 7.58
C ALA A 351 22.07 13.08 7.23
N PHE A 352 22.60 12.13 7.99
CA PHE A 352 23.93 11.57 7.82
C PHE A 352 23.88 10.08 7.54
N THR A 353 24.93 9.54 6.92
CA THR A 353 25.05 8.10 6.62
C THR A 353 25.20 7.23 7.86
N ASN A 354 25.80 7.78 8.92
CA ASN A 354 26.00 7.17 10.23
C ASN A 354 26.14 8.28 11.29
N ARG A 355 26.36 7.90 12.55
CA ARG A 355 26.41 8.83 13.70
C ARG A 355 27.73 9.59 13.86
N PHE A 356 28.76 9.30 13.06
CA PHE A 356 30.13 9.77 13.34
C PHE A 356 30.81 10.52 12.19
N ASP A 357 30.66 10.04 10.95
CA ASP A 357 31.45 10.54 9.81
C ASP A 357 30.98 11.91 9.30
N GLN A 358 29.76 12.33 9.64
CA GLN A 358 29.14 13.58 9.19
C GLN A 358 29.10 13.74 7.66
N LEU A 359 28.98 12.63 6.93
CA LEU A 359 28.69 12.63 5.50
C LEU A 359 27.19 12.82 5.29
N ALA A 360 26.81 14.01 4.80
CA ALA A 360 25.42 14.38 4.60
C ALA A 360 24.79 13.65 3.41
N ILE A 361 23.55 13.22 3.58
CA ILE A 361 22.77 12.53 2.57
C ILE A 361 21.37 13.16 2.45
N LYS A 362 20.97 13.47 1.21
CA LYS A 362 19.61 13.95 0.90
C LYS A 362 18.68 12.79 0.58
N ALA A 363 17.39 12.94 0.85
CA ALA A 363 16.33 12.06 0.33
C ALA A 363 16.12 12.26 -1.19
N TRP A 364 17.17 12.17 -1.99
CA TRP A 364 17.18 12.54 -3.40
C TRP A 364 16.21 11.70 -4.26
N TRP A 365 15.74 10.56 -3.76
CA TRP A 365 14.77 9.66 -4.40
C TRP A 365 13.30 10.02 -4.09
N SER A 366 13.06 10.87 -3.08
CA SER A 366 11.72 11.33 -2.69
C SER A 366 11.19 12.34 -3.71
N ASN A 367 9.88 12.35 -3.93
CA ASN A 367 9.20 13.41 -4.69
C ASN A 367 8.69 14.56 -3.79
N GLY A 368 8.97 14.52 -2.49
CA GLY A 368 8.54 15.53 -1.51
C GLY A 368 7.10 15.38 -1.01
N ASN A 369 6.31 14.40 -1.49
CA ASN A 369 4.97 14.14 -0.97
C ASN A 369 5.03 12.99 0.04
N ILE A 370 4.67 13.30 1.29
CA ILE A 370 4.73 12.36 2.42
C ILE A 370 3.33 12.18 3.01
N GLY A 371 2.87 10.94 3.10
CA GLY A 371 1.70 10.55 3.88
C GLY A 371 2.11 9.74 5.10
N MET A 372 1.45 9.93 6.24
CA MET A 372 1.71 9.14 7.44
C MET A 372 0.73 7.98 7.60
N THR A 373 1.20 6.83 8.08
CA THR A 373 0.37 5.64 8.34
C THR A 373 0.67 5.02 9.70
N GLY A 374 -0.30 4.26 10.22
CA GLY A 374 -0.17 3.47 11.44
C GLY A 374 -1.40 3.56 12.34
N ARG A 375 -1.38 2.82 13.45
CA ARG A 375 -2.43 2.80 14.48
C ARG A 375 -1.82 2.93 15.87
N SER A 376 -2.63 3.23 16.88
CA SER A 376 -2.15 3.47 18.25
C SER A 376 -1.16 4.66 18.26
N TYR A 377 -0.02 4.54 18.94
CA TYR A 377 1.01 5.58 19.00
C TYR A 377 1.42 6.14 17.64
N LEU A 378 1.48 5.29 16.61
CA LEU A 378 1.81 5.70 15.25
C LEU A 378 0.77 6.69 14.70
N GLY A 379 -0.51 6.43 14.96
CA GLY A 379 -1.61 7.33 14.61
C GLY A 379 -1.66 8.57 15.49
N THR A 380 -1.28 8.46 16.77
CA THR A 380 -1.11 9.61 17.68
C THR A 380 -0.07 10.58 17.12
N LEU A 381 1.10 10.09 16.74
CA LEU A 381 2.17 10.91 16.17
C LEU A 381 1.80 11.46 14.78
N ALA A 382 1.08 10.69 13.96
CA ALA A 382 0.55 11.19 12.69
C ALA A 382 -0.41 12.38 12.91
N THR A 383 -1.26 12.29 13.94
CA THR A 383 -2.16 13.40 14.30
C THR A 383 -1.38 14.61 14.82
N ALA A 384 -0.41 14.39 15.71
CA ALA A 384 0.40 15.47 16.28
C ALA A 384 1.22 16.21 15.21
N ALA A 385 1.86 15.47 14.29
CA ALA A 385 2.59 16.03 13.17
C ALA A 385 1.70 16.82 12.20
N ALA A 386 0.42 16.48 12.06
CA ALA A 386 -0.50 17.22 11.19
C ALA A 386 -0.87 18.62 11.74
N PHE A 387 -0.59 18.91 13.01
CA PHE A 387 -0.84 20.21 13.64
C PHE A 387 0.38 21.16 13.66
N THR A 388 1.47 20.78 13.00
CA THR A 388 2.69 21.60 12.84
C THR A 388 2.81 22.08 11.41
#